data_AF-A0A2D3VJT3-F1
#
_entry.id   AF-A0A2D3VJT3-F1
#
_cell.length_a   1.000
_cell.length_b   1.000
_cell.length_c   1.000
_cell.angle_alpha   90.00
_cell.angle_beta   90.00
_cell.angle_gamma   90.00
#
_symmetry.space_group_name_H-M   'P 1'
#
loop_
_entity.id
_entity.type
_entity.pdbx_description
1 polymer ?
#
loop_
_entity_poly.entity_id
_entity_poly.type
_entity_poly.pdbx_seq_one_letter_code
_entity_poly.pdbx_strand_id
1 'polypeptide(L)' 'MKRSGVLTTYSIALPSRLALHENGFHIYLNKGEGYRNATIASLTKIEGFESVNMQHKIACNPDVKSLRD' A
#
# COMPACT_ATOMS: atom_id res chain seq x y z
N MET A 1 15.98 -3.13 -5.18
CA MET A 1 15.03 -4.21 -4.81
C MET A 1 14.93 -5.18 -5.97
N LYS A 2 14.83 -6.50 -5.74
CA LYS A 2 14.50 -7.43 -6.84
C LYS A 2 13.12 -7.02 -7.38
N ARG A 3 12.93 -7.05 -8.70
CA ARG A 3 11.63 -6.65 -9.31
C ARG A 3 10.46 -7.50 -8.82
N SER A 4 10.72 -8.72 -8.35
CA SER A 4 9.76 -9.64 -7.72
C SER A 4 9.70 -9.54 -6.18
N GLY A 5 10.32 -8.52 -5.59
CA GLY A 5 10.32 -8.33 -4.14
C GLY A 5 8.96 -7.85 -3.62
N VAL A 6 8.53 -8.42 -2.50
CA VAL A 6 7.32 -8.01 -1.79
C VAL A 6 7.72 -7.32 -0.48
N LEU A 7 7.13 -6.15 -0.24
CA LEU A 7 7.22 -5.44 1.03
C LEU A 7 5.94 -5.66 1.81
N THR A 8 6.08 -6.06 3.07
CA THR A 8 4.95 -6.20 3.99
C THR A 8 5.18 -5.32 5.22
N THR A 9 4.11 -4.72 5.72
CA THR A 9 4.15 -3.95 6.98
C THR A 9 2.81 -4.01 7.68
N TYR A 10 2.84 -4.06 9.02
CA TYR A 10 1.63 -3.99 9.84
C TYR A 10 0.90 -2.64 9.68
N SER A 11 1.60 -1.59 9.22
CA SER A 11 1.03 -0.25 9.13
C SER A 11 0.04 -0.16 7.96
N ILE A 12 -1.07 0.53 8.20
CA ILE A 12 -2.05 0.90 7.18
C ILE A 12 -2.10 2.42 6.95
N ALA A 13 -1.09 3.14 7.44
CA ALA A 13 -1.03 4.60 7.36
C ALA A 13 -1.02 5.09 5.91
N LEU A 14 -1.88 6.07 5.62
CA LEU A 14 -2.02 6.64 4.28
C LEU A 14 -0.72 7.33 3.77
N PRO A 15 0.04 8.09 4.58
CA PRO A 15 1.30 8.70 4.12
C PRO A 15 2.33 7.69 3.63
N SER A 16 2.46 6.55 4.29
CA SER A 16 3.38 5.48 3.89
C SER A 16 2.91 4.77 2.62
N ARG A 17 1.60 4.51 2.51
CA ARG A 17 1.01 3.91 1.30
C ARG A 17 1.12 4.84 0.10
N LEU A 18 0.95 6.14 0.32
CA LEU A 18 1.11 7.15 -0.70
C LEU A 18 2.57 7.21 -1.18
N ALA A 19 3.54 7.21 -0.26
CA ALA A 19 4.95 7.14 -0.61
C ALA A 19 5.27 5.91 -1.47
N LEU A 20 4.78 4.73 -1.09
CA LEU A 20 4.95 3.51 -1.88
C LEU A 20 4.27 3.62 -3.26
N HIS A 21 3.05 4.15 -3.32
CA HIS A 21 2.30 4.32 -4.56
C HIS A 21 2.98 5.28 -5.53
N GLU A 22 3.47 6.43 -5.05
CA GLU A 22 4.25 7.41 -5.83
C GLU A 22 5.53 6.78 -6.40
N ASN A 23 6.11 5.81 -5.69
CA ASN A 23 7.29 5.04 -6.14
C ASN A 23 6.94 3.84 -7.04
N GLY A 24 5.71 3.75 -7.54
CA GLY A 24 5.28 2.75 -8.52
C GLY A 24 4.88 1.39 -7.94
N PHE A 25 4.71 1.28 -6.63
CA PHE A 25 4.22 0.04 -6.03
C PHE A 25 2.70 -0.12 -6.21
N HIS A 26 2.29 -1.34 -6.52
CA HIS A 26 0.92 -1.80 -6.33
C HIS A 26 0.68 -2.04 -4.85
N ILE A 27 -0.38 -1.44 -4.30
CA ILE A 27 -0.72 -1.50 -2.88
C ILE A 27 -1.89 -2.44 -2.68
N TYR A 28 -1.74 -3.34 -1.72
CA TYR A 28 -2.70 -4.37 -1.37
C TYR A 28 -3.00 -4.36 0.13
N LEU A 29 -4.18 -4.87 0.47
CA LEU A 29 -4.63 -5.00 1.83
C LEU A 29 -4.62 -6.47 2.23
N ASN A 30 -3.80 -6.81 3.21
CA ASN A 30 -3.88 -8.11 3.87
C ASN A 30 -4.99 -8.04 4.93
N LYS A 31 -6.03 -8.85 4.78
CA LYS A 31 -7.16 -8.97 5.71
C LYS A 31 -7.42 -10.44 6.02
N GLY A 32 -7.79 -10.72 7.26
CA GLY A 32 -8.24 -12.04 7.68
C GLY A 32 -8.61 -12.05 9.16
N GLU A 33 -9.00 -13.21 9.65
CA GLU A 33 -9.36 -13.41 11.05
C GLU A 33 -8.12 -13.66 11.91
N GLY A 34 -8.15 -13.18 13.15
CA GLY A 34 -7.05 -13.38 14.12
C GLY A 34 -5.84 -12.48 13.93
N TYR A 35 -5.86 -11.51 13.00
CA TYR A 35 -4.79 -10.52 12.85
C TYR A 35 -5.31 -9.16 12.36
N ARG A 36 -4.52 -8.11 12.61
CA ARG A 36 -4.81 -6.75 12.15
C ARG A 36 -4.54 -6.62 10.65
N ASN A 37 -5.37 -5.84 9.96
CA ASN A 37 -5.12 -5.44 8.58
C ASN A 37 -3.70 -4.88 8.40
N ALA A 38 -3.03 -5.31 7.33
CA ALA A 38 -1.65 -4.94 7.03
C ALA A 38 -1.50 -4.53 5.56
N THR A 39 -0.44 -3.80 5.24
CA THR A 39 -0.13 -3.38 3.87
C THR A 39 0.82 -4.36 3.22
N ILE A 40 0.51 -4.77 2.00
CA ILE A 40 1.42 -5.49 1.11
C ILE A 40 1.68 -4.57 -0.09
N ALA A 41 2.93 -4.47 -0.52
CA ALA A 41 3.32 -3.66 -1.66
C ALA A 41 4.31 -4.43 -2.55
N SER A 42 4.13 -4.33 -3.87
CA SER A 42 5.04 -4.92 -4.85
C SER A 42 5.12 -4.06 -6.11
N LEU A 43 6.27 -4.09 -6.79
CA LEU A 43 6.44 -3.47 -8.10
C LEU A 43 5.76 -4.27 -9.24
N THR A 44 5.43 -5.53 -8.98
CA THR A 44 4.65 -6.38 -9.90
C THR A 44 3.28 -6.66 -9.32
N LYS A 45 2.28 -6.82 -10.19
CA LYS A 45 0.95 -7.23 -9.75
C LYS A 45 0.99 -8.60 -9.09
N ILE A 46 0.29 -8.73 -7.97
CA ILE A 46 0.07 -10.00 -7.28
C ILE A 46 -1.40 -10.36 -7.42
N GLU A 47 -1.68 -11.56 -7.92
CA GLU A 47 -3.05 -12.07 -8.05
C GLU A 47 -3.58 -12.57 -6.69
N GLY A 48 -4.89 -12.53 -6.51
CA GLY A 48 -5.56 -13.02 -5.30
C GLY A 48 -5.56 -12.06 -4.10
N PHE A 49 -4.86 -10.92 -4.17
CA PHE A 49 -4.89 -9.91 -3.11
C PHE A 49 -5.84 -8.75 -3.44
N GLU A 50 -6.52 -8.23 -2.41
CA GLU A 50 -7.39 -7.06 -2.52
C GLU A 50 -6.53 -5.80 -2.75
N SER A 51 -6.65 -5.18 -3.92
CA SER A 51 -5.97 -3.93 -4.24
C SER A 51 -6.59 -2.75 -3.50
N VAL A 52 -5.75 -1.88 -2.93
CA VAL A 52 -6.20 -0.62 -2.35
C VAL A 52 -6.41 0.41 -3.47
N ASN A 53 -7.62 0.96 -3.58
CA ASN A 53 -7.90 2.08 -4.50
C ASN A 53 -7.25 3.37 -3.99
N MET A 54 -5.99 3.59 -4.36
CA MET A 54 -5.21 4.74 -3.92
C MET A 54 -5.78 6.05 -4.45
N GLN A 55 -6.30 6.08 -5.68
CA GLN A 55 -6.90 7.28 -6.25
C GLN A 55 -8.08 7.78 -5.41
N HIS A 56 -8.97 6.88 -5.01
CA HIS A 56 -10.08 7.22 -4.12
C HIS A 56 -9.59 7.70 -2.74
N LYS A 57 -8.55 7.06 -2.18
CA LYS A 57 -7.98 7.49 -0.90
C LYS A 57 -7.33 8.86 -0.96
N ILE A 58 -6.64 9.20 -2.04
CA ILE A 58 -6.06 10.53 -2.27
C ILE A 58 -7.18 11.57 -2.43
N ALA A 59 -8.21 11.26 -3.23
CA ALA A 59 -9.34 12.17 -3.44
C ALA A 59 -10.09 12.50 -2.14
N CYS A 60 -10.25 11.54 -1.24
CA CYS A 60 -10.90 11.75 0.05
C CYS A 60 -9.99 12.41 1.11
N ASN A 61 -8.69 12.55 0.86
CA ASN A 61 -7.72 13.11 1.82
C ASN A 61 -6.80 14.10 1.10
N PRO A 62 -7.31 15.28 0.68
CA PRO A 62 -6.56 16.20 -0.19
C PRO A 62 -5.28 16.75 0.46
N ASP A 63 -5.25 16.85 1.79
CA ASP A 63 -4.10 17.39 2.53
C ASP A 63 -3.04 16.33 2.88
N VAL A 64 -3.29 15.06 2.53
CA VAL A 64 -2.33 13.99 2.84
C VAL A 64 -1.06 14.16 2.01
N LYS A 65 0.09 14.01 2.67
CA LYS A 65 1.40 14.07 2.03
C LYS A 65 2.08 12.72 2.12
N SER A 66 2.85 12.38 1.09
CA SER A 66 3.76 11.24 1.13
C SER A 66 4.68 11.37 2.33
N LEU A 67 4.92 10.27 3.03
CA LEU A 67 5.98 10.20 4.02
C LEU A 67 7.33 10.44 3.32
N ARG A 68 8.11 11.38 3.83
CA ARG A 68 9.43 11.80 3.34
C ARG A 68 10.26 12.20 4.57
N ASP A 69 11.58 12.08 4.47
CA ASP A 69 12.55 12.60 5.44
C ASP A 69 13.11 13.92 4.91
#